data_AF-A0A7W1ISS2-F1
#
_entry.id   AF-A0A7W1ISS2-F1
#
_cell.length_a   1.000
_cell.length_b   1.000
_cell.length_c   1.000
_cell.angle_alpha   90.00
_cell.angle_beta   90.00
_cell.angle_gamma   90.00
#
_symmetry.space_group_name_H-M   'P 1'
#
loop_
_entity.id
_entity.type
_entity.pdbx_description
1 polymer ?
#
loop_
_entity_poly.entity_id
_entity_poly.type
_entity_poly.pdbx_seq_one_letter_code
_entity_poly.pdbx_strand_id
1 'polypeptide(L)'
;RLAWQPRPDETAQRAERERTEAARGRWIVAIAILVTTISIANSMLMSVTERFREIGTMKCLGAPAAFIRQIFFLESALLGVVGGVAGAVLGGVASVIGYAATYGPGPVFAGMAWGTLCAHLTAAGALSVVLAVTAAVYPAAVAARMRPSDALRSSV
;
A
#
# COMPACT_ATOMS: atom_id res chain seq x y z
N ARG A 1 4.96 51.34 9.11
CA ARG A 1 4.78 49.87 8.90
C ARG A 1 5.70 49.46 7.76
N LEU A 2 6.96 49.13 8.06
CA LEU A 2 7.88 48.55 7.08
C LEU A 2 7.50 47.08 6.94
N ALA A 3 6.74 46.73 5.89
CA ALA A 3 6.55 45.34 5.53
C ALA A 3 7.92 44.83 5.09
N TRP A 4 8.52 43.97 5.91
CA TRP A 4 9.71 43.22 5.53
C TRP A 4 9.42 42.55 4.18
N GLN A 5 10.11 43.00 3.13
CA GLN A 5 9.97 42.44 1.80
C GLN A 5 11.12 41.44 1.66
N PRO A 6 10.83 40.13 1.54
CA PRO A 6 11.87 39.11 1.41
C PRO A 6 12.76 39.47 0.23
N ARG A 7 14.08 39.37 0.42
CA ARG A 7 15.01 39.70 -0.66
C ARG A 7 14.82 38.72 -1.83
N PRO A 8 14.92 39.19 -3.09
CA PRO A 8 14.67 38.36 -4.26
C PRO A 8 15.58 37.11 -4.34
N ASP A 9 16.82 37.20 -3.83
CA ASP A 9 17.75 36.08 -3.71
C ASP A 9 17.27 35.00 -2.71
N GLU A 10 16.66 35.39 -1.59
CA GLU A 10 16.10 34.43 -0.62
C GLU A 10 14.87 33.70 -1.16
N THR A 11 14.03 34.38 -1.95
CA THR A 11 12.84 33.74 -2.57
C THR A 11 13.23 32.71 -3.64
N ALA A 12 14.26 33.00 -4.44
CA ALA A 12 14.77 32.07 -5.44
C ALA A 12 15.41 30.84 -4.78
N GLN A 13 16.21 31.03 -3.72
CA GLN A 13 16.83 29.92 -2.99
C GLN A 13 15.82 29.02 -2.27
N ARG A 14 14.73 29.58 -1.70
CA ARG A 14 13.66 28.80 -1.08
C ARG A 14 12.94 27.94 -2.12
N ALA A 15 12.62 28.49 -3.29
CA ALA A 15 11.98 27.76 -4.38
C ALA A 15 12.85 26.60 -4.90
N GLU A 16 14.17 26.76 -4.97
CA GLU A 16 15.09 25.69 -5.37
C GLU A 16 15.19 24.56 -4.33
N ARG A 17 15.21 24.91 -3.03
CA ARG A 17 15.22 23.92 -1.93
C ARG A 17 13.92 23.12 -1.89
N GLU A 18 12.77 23.79 -1.98
CA GLU A 18 11.45 23.15 -1.99
C GLU A 18 11.30 22.16 -3.16
N ARG A 19 11.80 22.52 -4.35
CA ARG A 19 11.79 21.62 -5.52
C ARG A 19 12.63 20.37 -5.29
N THR A 20 13.81 20.52 -4.69
CA THR A 20 14.73 19.41 -4.43
C THR A 20 14.18 18.46 -3.36
N GLU A 21 13.62 19.02 -2.28
CA GLU A 21 12.99 18.24 -1.21
C GLU A 21 11.75 17.50 -1.70
N ALA A 22 10.89 18.17 -2.46
CA ALA A 22 9.69 17.55 -3.02
C ALA A 22 10.04 16.47 -4.07
N ALA A 23 11.11 16.65 -4.85
CA ALA A 23 11.58 15.63 -5.78
C ALA A 23 12.07 14.39 -5.02
N ARG A 24 12.90 14.57 -3.97
CA ARG A 24 13.39 13.46 -3.13
C ARG A 24 12.25 12.68 -2.50
N GLY A 25 11.26 13.35 -1.92
CA GLY A 25 10.10 12.70 -1.32
C GLY A 25 9.30 11.87 -2.33
N ARG A 26 9.05 12.41 -3.53
CA ARG A 26 8.36 11.69 -4.60
C ARG A 26 9.10 10.42 -5.03
N TRP A 27 10.42 10.47 -5.14
CA TRP A 27 11.24 9.30 -5.47
C TRP A 27 11.17 8.20 -4.42
N ILE A 28 11.24 8.57 -3.13
CA ILE A 28 11.12 7.60 -2.02
C ILE A 28 9.76 6.91 -2.06
N VAL A 29 8.67 7.67 -2.24
CA VAL A 29 7.32 7.12 -2.33
C VAL A 29 7.19 6.19 -3.55
N ALA A 30 7.71 6.57 -4.71
CA ALA A 30 7.67 5.73 -5.91
C ALA A 30 8.39 4.38 -5.69
N ILE A 31 9.59 4.40 -5.11
CA ILE A 31 10.36 3.18 -4.83
C ILE A 31 9.65 2.34 -3.77
N ALA A 32 9.10 2.96 -2.72
CA ALA A 32 8.35 2.25 -1.68
C ALA A 32 7.15 1.50 -2.27
N ILE A 33 6.34 2.17 -3.11
CA ILE A 33 5.19 1.55 -3.78
C ILE A 33 5.63 0.36 -4.64
N LEU A 34 6.72 0.50 -5.40
CA LEU A 34 7.24 -0.59 -6.24
C LEU A 34 7.67 -1.80 -5.39
N VAL A 35 8.47 -1.58 -4.36
CA VAL A 35 8.97 -2.63 -3.48
C VAL A 35 7.80 -3.34 -2.78
N THR A 36 6.83 -2.59 -2.25
CA THR A 36 5.65 -3.15 -1.60
C THR A 36 4.81 -3.99 -2.57
N THR A 37 4.57 -3.49 -3.79
CA THR A 37 3.80 -4.21 -4.82
C THR A 37 4.46 -5.55 -5.17
N ILE A 38 5.79 -5.55 -5.37
CA ILE A 38 6.55 -6.76 -5.67
C ILE A 38 6.53 -7.75 -4.48
N SER A 39 6.65 -7.23 -3.26
CA SER A 39 6.63 -8.05 -2.04
C SER A 39 5.29 -8.75 -1.84
N ILE A 40 4.18 -8.03 -2.06
CA ILE A 40 2.83 -8.59 -2.00
C ILE A 40 2.67 -9.66 -3.08
N ALA A 41 3.08 -9.38 -4.33
CA ALA A 41 2.98 -10.34 -5.43
C ALA A 41 3.77 -11.63 -5.12
N ASN A 42 4.98 -11.51 -4.56
CA ASN A 42 5.80 -12.65 -4.19
C ASN A 42 5.15 -13.49 -3.07
N SER A 43 4.63 -12.84 -2.03
CA SER A 43 3.91 -13.53 -0.95
C SER A 43 2.67 -14.26 -1.47
N MET A 44 1.93 -13.64 -2.39
CA MET A 44 0.77 -14.28 -3.01
C MET A 44 1.17 -15.46 -3.90
N LEU A 45 2.26 -15.36 -4.68
CA LEU A 45 2.78 -16.48 -5.45
C LEU A 45 3.13 -17.67 -4.55
N MET A 46 3.70 -17.42 -3.37
CA MET A 46 3.98 -18.46 -2.39
C MET A 46 2.69 -19.11 -1.87
N SER A 47 1.70 -18.31 -1.47
CA SER A 47 0.36 -18.81 -1.06
C SER A 47 -0.30 -19.68 -2.14
N VAL A 48 -0.16 -19.27 -3.41
CA VAL A 48 -0.66 -20.02 -4.57
C VAL A 48 0.00 -21.39 -4.68
N THR A 49 1.30 -21.50 -4.41
CA THR A 49 2.02 -22.78 -4.43
C THR A 49 1.72 -23.67 -3.21
N GLU A 50 1.51 -23.10 -2.04
CA GLU A 50 1.11 -23.86 -0.84
C GLU A 50 -0.27 -24.49 -1.00
N ARG A 51 -1.22 -23.74 -1.58
CA ARG A 51 -2.59 -24.19 -1.83
C ARG A 51 -2.76 -24.89 -3.19
N PHE A 52 -1.67 -25.31 -3.84
CA PHE A 52 -1.70 -25.86 -5.21
C PHE A 52 -2.60 -27.08 -5.35
N ARG A 53 -2.50 -28.04 -4.41
CA ARG A 53 -3.34 -29.26 -4.39
C ARG A 53 -4.81 -28.94 -4.16
N GLU A 54 -5.13 -28.01 -3.27
CA GLU A 54 -6.51 -27.59 -2.98
C GLU A 54 -7.16 -26.92 -4.22
N ILE A 55 -6.41 -26.08 -4.93
CA ILE A 55 -6.88 -25.46 -6.17
C ILE A 55 -7.11 -26.52 -7.26
N GLY A 56 -6.24 -27.53 -7.32
CA GLY A 56 -6.39 -28.68 -8.20
C GLY A 56 -7.68 -29.46 -7.95
N THR A 57 -7.96 -29.81 -6.70
CA THR A 57 -9.19 -30.55 -6.33
C THR A 57 -10.45 -29.73 -6.61
N MET A 58 -10.44 -28.43 -6.31
CA MET A 58 -11.56 -27.53 -6.64
C MET A 58 -11.85 -27.49 -8.15
N LYS A 59 -10.83 -27.41 -9.00
CA LYS A 59 -11.02 -27.45 -10.47
C LYS A 59 -11.53 -28.80 -10.96
N CYS A 60 -11.12 -29.92 -10.35
CA CYS A 60 -11.64 -31.25 -10.68
C CYS A 60 -13.13 -31.37 -10.35
N LEU A 61 -13.61 -30.69 -9.30
CA LEU A 61 -15.02 -30.61 -8.93
C LEU A 61 -15.81 -29.63 -9.82
N GLY A 62 -15.18 -29.02 -10.83
CA GLY A 62 -15.83 -28.13 -11.79
C GLY A 62 -15.79 -26.65 -11.41
N ALA A 63 -14.98 -26.24 -10.41
CA ALA A 63 -14.85 -24.83 -10.07
C ALA A 63 -14.28 -24.02 -11.26
N PRO A 64 -14.95 -22.95 -11.71
CA PRO A 64 -14.47 -22.16 -12.84
C PRO A 64 -13.23 -21.36 -12.46
N ALA A 65 -12.36 -21.10 -13.43
CA ALA A 65 -11.16 -20.27 -13.24
C ALA A 65 -11.47 -18.87 -12.69
N ALA A 66 -12.67 -18.34 -12.97
CA ALA A 66 -13.15 -17.07 -12.42
C ALA A 66 -13.37 -17.10 -10.90
N PHE A 67 -13.88 -18.21 -10.36
CA PHE A 67 -14.09 -18.38 -8.93
C PHE A 67 -12.77 -18.33 -8.17
N ILE A 68 -11.74 -19.02 -8.70
CA ILE A 68 -10.41 -19.02 -8.11
C ILE A 68 -9.81 -17.60 -8.14
N ARG A 69 -9.95 -16.86 -9.24
CA ARG A 69 -9.51 -15.46 -9.29
C ARG A 69 -10.19 -14.61 -8.21
N GLN A 70 -11.49 -14.78 -8.00
CA GLN A 70 -12.25 -14.02 -7.00
C GLN A 70 -11.73 -14.28 -5.58
N ILE A 71 -11.37 -15.52 -5.25
CA ILE A 71 -10.77 -15.84 -3.93
C ILE A 71 -9.49 -15.04 -3.71
N PHE A 72 -8.58 -15.02 -4.69
CA PHE A 72 -7.32 -14.26 -4.57
C PHE A 72 -7.53 -12.74 -4.56
N PHE A 73 -8.52 -12.23 -5.30
CA PHE A 73 -8.89 -10.81 -5.22
C PHE A 73 -9.47 -10.44 -3.85
N LEU A 74 -10.25 -11.33 -3.24
CA LEU A 74 -10.77 -11.12 -1.90
C LEU A 74 -9.64 -11.18 -0.86
N GLU A 75 -8.72 -12.14 -0.97
CA GLU A 75 -7.56 -12.26 -0.09
C GLU A 75 -6.66 -11.01 -0.17
N SER A 76 -6.39 -10.51 -1.37
CA SER A 76 -5.65 -9.25 -1.53
C SER A 76 -6.39 -8.02 -1.04
N ALA A 77 -7.71 -7.93 -1.26
CA ALA A 77 -8.51 -6.83 -0.72
C ALA A 77 -8.45 -6.82 0.81
N LEU A 78 -8.56 -7.99 1.45
CA LEU A 78 -8.42 -8.13 2.90
C LEU A 78 -7.02 -7.73 3.37
N LEU A 79 -5.97 -8.18 2.69
CA LEU A 79 -4.59 -7.76 2.99
C LEU A 79 -4.43 -6.23 2.87
N GLY A 80 -5.02 -5.62 1.84
CA GLY A 80 -4.99 -4.18 1.64
C GLY A 80 -5.74 -3.40 2.72
N VAL A 81 -6.88 -3.91 3.19
CA VAL A 81 -7.64 -3.31 4.30
C VAL A 81 -6.86 -3.42 5.61
N VAL A 82 -6.38 -4.61 5.95
CA VAL A 82 -5.61 -4.86 7.19
C VAL A 82 -4.32 -4.03 7.18
N GLY A 83 -3.58 -4.06 6.08
CA GLY A 83 -2.36 -3.28 5.91
C GLY A 83 -2.63 -1.77 5.92
N GLY A 84 -3.74 -1.32 5.34
CA GLY A 84 -4.16 0.07 5.33
C GLY A 84 -4.51 0.59 6.73
N VAL A 85 -5.27 -0.20 7.51
CA VAL A 85 -5.60 0.13 8.90
C VAL A 85 -4.35 0.13 9.77
N ALA A 86 -3.51 -0.90 9.67
CA ALA A 86 -2.27 -0.98 10.44
C ALA A 86 -1.32 0.18 10.08
N GLY A 87 -1.14 0.47 8.80
CA GLY A 87 -0.32 1.57 8.30
C GLY A 87 -0.86 2.95 8.72
N ALA A 88 -2.18 3.16 8.69
CA ALA A 88 -2.82 4.36 9.17
C ALA A 88 -2.58 4.61 10.67
N VAL A 89 -2.70 3.57 11.49
CA VAL A 89 -2.44 3.66 12.94
C VAL A 89 -0.96 3.94 13.19
N LEU A 90 -0.06 3.18 12.58
CA LEU A 90 1.38 3.36 12.77
C LEU A 90 1.88 4.72 12.27
N GLY A 91 1.41 5.16 11.10
CA GLY A 91 1.71 6.46 10.53
C GLY A 91 1.16 7.61 11.38
N GLY A 92 -0.07 7.47 11.88
CA GLY A 92 -0.66 8.44 12.80
C GLY A 92 0.14 8.59 14.10
N VAL A 93 0.51 7.47 14.73
CA VAL A 93 1.35 7.47 15.94
C VAL A 93 2.73 8.07 15.67
N ALA A 94 3.39 7.67 14.57
CA ALA A 94 4.68 8.22 14.18
C ALA A 94 4.62 9.74 13.93
N SER A 95 3.54 10.21 13.29
CA SER A 95 3.32 11.64 13.06
C SER A 95 3.14 12.41 14.37
N VAL A 96 2.39 11.86 15.33
CA VAL A 96 2.19 12.47 16.65
C VAL A 96 3.51 12.56 17.40
N ILE A 97 4.30 11.48 17.42
CA ILE A 97 5.61 11.45 18.09
C ILE A 97 6.57 12.46 17.44
N GLY A 98 6.65 12.49 16.11
CA GLY A 98 7.53 13.41 15.37
C GLY A 98 7.16 14.88 15.60
N TYR A 99 5.87 15.20 15.62
CA TYR A 99 5.39 16.55 15.89
C TYR A 99 5.65 16.97 17.34
N ALA A 100 5.37 16.09 18.30
CA ALA A 100 5.63 16.32 19.72
C ALA A 100 7.12 16.53 20.01
N ALA A 101 8.01 15.81 19.32
CA ALA A 101 9.46 15.98 19.45
C ALA A 101 9.96 17.33 18.90
N THR A 102 9.27 17.89 17.91
CA THR A 102 9.71 19.13 17.22
C THR A 102 9.12 20.39 17.88
N TYR A 103 7.85 20.35 18.30
CA TYR A 103 7.12 21.53 18.79
C TYR A 103 6.67 21.44 20.26
N GLY A 104 6.96 20.34 20.94
CA GLY A 104 6.50 20.06 22.31
C GLY A 104 5.08 19.46 22.36
N PRO A 105 4.66 18.88 23.50
CA PRO A 105 3.38 18.16 23.61
C PRO A 105 2.13 19.06 23.64
N GLY A 106 2.29 20.36 23.95
CA GLY A 106 1.16 21.29 24.13
C GLY A 106 0.32 21.58 22.87
N PRO A 107 0.91 21.90 21.70
CA PRO A 107 0.16 22.27 20.50
C PRO A 107 -0.32 21.10 19.63
N VAL A 108 -0.03 19.83 19.97
CA VAL A 108 -0.29 18.66 19.12
C VAL A 108 -1.78 18.52 18.76
N PHE A 109 -2.67 18.80 19.72
CA PHE A 109 -4.11 18.60 19.55
C PHE A 109 -4.89 19.90 19.27
N ALA A 110 -4.29 21.07 19.54
CA ALA A 110 -4.99 22.36 19.46
C ALA A 110 -5.21 22.88 18.04
N GLY A 111 -4.42 22.42 17.06
CA GLY A 111 -4.51 22.82 15.64
C GLY A 111 -4.99 21.71 14.70
N MET A 112 -5.45 20.57 15.21
CA MET A 112 -5.72 19.40 14.37
C MET A 112 -7.07 19.52 13.66
N ALA A 113 -7.02 19.79 12.34
CA ALA A 113 -8.19 19.75 11.48
C ALA A 113 -8.65 18.30 11.27
N TRP A 114 -9.58 17.82 12.10
CA TRP A 114 -10.04 16.43 12.06
C TRP A 114 -10.59 16.01 10.69
N GLY A 115 -11.21 16.93 9.96
CA GLY A 115 -11.73 16.69 8.62
C GLY A 115 -10.66 16.35 7.58
N THR A 116 -9.52 17.06 7.58
CA THR A 116 -8.42 16.77 6.65
C THR A 116 -7.70 15.49 7.02
N LEU A 117 -7.57 15.21 8.33
CA LEU A 117 -7.02 13.95 8.81
C LEU A 117 -7.86 12.76 8.34
N CYS A 118 -9.19 12.79 8.56
CA CYS A 118 -10.08 11.74 8.10
C CYS A 118 -10.00 11.55 6.57
N ALA A 119 -9.92 12.63 5.79
CA ALA A 119 -9.78 12.55 4.34
C ALA A 119 -8.45 11.90 3.90
N HIS A 120 -7.34 12.20 4.59
CA HIS A 120 -6.05 11.58 4.29
C HIS A 120 -6.00 10.11 4.71
N LEU A 121 -6.60 9.76 5.84
CA LEU A 121 -6.68 8.37 6.30
C LEU A 121 -7.53 7.51 5.36
N THR A 122 -8.68 8.03 4.91
CA THR A 122 -9.52 7.30 3.94
C THR A 122 -8.84 7.18 2.58
N ALA A 123 -8.18 8.24 2.10
CA ALA A 123 -7.41 8.19 0.85
C ALA A 123 -6.24 7.19 0.93
N ALA A 124 -5.51 7.16 2.05
CA ALA A 124 -4.42 6.21 2.27
C ALA A 124 -4.94 4.76 2.37
N GLY A 125 -6.05 4.53 3.07
CA GLY A 125 -6.69 3.22 3.15
C GLY A 125 -7.18 2.72 1.78
N ALA A 126 -7.83 3.59 1.01
CA ALA A 126 -8.25 3.28 -0.35
C ALA A 126 -7.05 2.95 -1.26
N LEU A 127 -5.98 3.74 -1.17
CA LEU A 127 -4.75 3.50 -1.92
C LEU A 127 -4.11 2.14 -1.57
N SER A 128 -4.09 1.78 -0.29
CA SER A 128 -3.57 0.47 0.18
C SER A 128 -4.34 -0.70 -0.46
N VAL A 129 -5.67 -0.63 -0.47
CA VAL A 129 -6.51 -1.66 -1.10
C VAL A 129 -6.25 -1.74 -2.60
N VAL A 130 -6.19 -0.60 -3.30
CA VAL A 130 -5.88 -0.55 -4.73
C VAL A 130 -4.51 -1.16 -5.03
N LEU A 131 -3.49 -0.82 -4.25
CA LEU A 131 -2.15 -1.38 -4.42
C LEU A 131 -2.12 -2.90 -4.17
N ALA A 132 -2.79 -3.39 -3.13
CA ALA A 132 -2.85 -4.82 -2.84
C ALA A 132 -3.57 -5.60 -3.95
N VAL A 133 -4.71 -5.09 -4.44
CA VAL A 133 -5.49 -5.73 -5.51
C VAL A 133 -4.72 -5.71 -6.84
N THR A 134 -4.05 -4.59 -7.17
CA THR A 134 -3.24 -4.50 -8.40
C THR A 134 -2.04 -5.45 -8.36
N ALA A 135 -1.38 -5.60 -7.20
CA ALA A 135 -0.32 -6.58 -6.99
C ALA A 135 -0.80 -8.03 -7.20
N ALA A 136 -2.06 -8.31 -6.86
CA ALA A 136 -2.66 -9.64 -6.92
C ALA A 136 -3.06 -10.09 -8.33
N VAL A 137 -3.14 -9.17 -9.30
CA VAL A 137 -3.60 -9.49 -10.67
C VAL A 137 -2.76 -10.59 -11.30
N TYR A 138 -1.44 -10.50 -11.16
CA TYR A 138 -0.50 -11.49 -11.70
C TYR A 138 -0.65 -12.88 -11.02
N PRO A 139 -0.50 -13.02 -9.69
CA PRO A 139 -0.62 -14.32 -9.01
C PRO A 139 -2.03 -14.93 -9.17
N ALA A 140 -3.09 -14.13 -9.15
CA ALA A 140 -4.45 -14.62 -9.39
C ALA A 140 -4.60 -15.23 -10.80
N ALA A 141 -3.96 -14.64 -11.82
CA ALA A 141 -3.94 -15.19 -13.16
C ALA A 141 -3.14 -16.50 -13.24
N VAL A 142 -2.01 -16.59 -12.53
CA VAL A 142 -1.21 -17.82 -12.42
C VAL A 142 -2.05 -18.95 -11.80
N ALA A 143 -2.74 -18.67 -10.69
CA ALA A 143 -3.59 -19.66 -10.01
C ALA A 143 -4.77 -20.13 -10.88
N ALA A 144 -5.41 -19.20 -11.57
CA ALA A 144 -6.53 -19.49 -12.46
C ALA A 144 -6.13 -20.38 -13.65
N ARG A 145 -4.86 -20.33 -14.09
CA ARG A 145 -4.35 -21.09 -15.25
C ARG A 145 -3.72 -22.44 -14.90
N MET A 146 -3.57 -22.79 -13.63
CA MET A 146 -3.05 -24.10 -13.23
C MET A 146 -3.86 -25.27 -13.80
N ARG A 147 -3.20 -26.33 -14.24
CA ARG A 147 -3.84 -27.53 -14.75
C ARG A 147 -4.12 -28.52 -13.61
N PRO A 148 -5.32 -29.11 -13.52
CA PRO A 148 -5.64 -30.07 -12.47
C PRO A 148 -4.76 -31.33 -12.50
N SER A 149 -4.33 -31.74 -13.70
CA SER A 149 -3.41 -32.88 -13.89
C SER A 149 -2.08 -32.70 -13.16
N ASP A 150 -1.56 -31.47 -13.14
CA ASP A 150 -0.26 -31.16 -12.56
C ASP A 150 -0.35 -31.14 -11.02
N ALA A 151 -1.49 -30.69 -10.49
CA ALA A 151 -1.79 -30.69 -9.05
C ALA A 151 -1.97 -32.09 -8.45
N LEU A 152 -2.47 -33.04 -9.22
CA LEU A 152 -2.61 -34.44 -8.79
C LEU A 152 -1.32 -35.25 -8.99
N ARG A 153 -0.53 -34.90 -10.01
CA ARG A 153 0.75 -35.55 -10.30
C ARG A 153 1.90 -35.05 -9.44
N SER A 154 1.77 -33.91 -8.76
CA SER A 154 2.72 -33.49 -7.74
C SER A 154 2.62 -34.42 -6.53
N SER A 155 3.17 -35.63 -6.66
CA SER A 155 3.44 -36.58 -5.58
C SER A 155 4.78 -36.20 -4.95
N VAL A 156 4.78 -35.06 -4.26
CA VAL A 156 5.69 -34.76 -3.16
C VAL A 156 4.83 -34.30 -2.00
#